data_AF-A0A0F2Q2W0-F1
#
_entry.id   AF-A0A0F2Q2W0-F1
#
_cell.length_a   1.000
_cell.length_b   1.000
_cell.length_c   1.000
_cell.angle_alpha   90.00
_cell.angle_beta   90.00
_cell.angle_gamma   90.00
#
_symmetry.space_group_name_H-M   'P 1'
#
loop_
_entity.id
_entity.type
_entity.pdbx_description
1 polymer ?
#
loop_
_entity_poly.entity_id
_entity_poly.type
_entity_poly.pdbx_seq_one_letter_code
_entity_poly.pdbx_strand_id
1 'polypeptide(L)'
;MNTEQIFNLALKAAGLEEAPADSGVIVSGQNIKKIAFGIDIDTAEIMLAKQLGFDCVITHHPHSVHKVDLYKVMDNQIDRMVEAGVPINKAQKVLAERKEQVDRNMHVTNYDKAATAAKLLNMPFIAIHSPADFLVEDYLQQYLDDKLGDKPQALVKDVLDYLLEIPEYKNTCAGPKVRVGLEKSYAGKVFVIMAGGTGGGKDVMKAYFEAGVGTLIVMHVPDDVVKAIKEQNIGNIIVAGHMASDSIGINLVIKALEEKNLEVVRMSGVIETC
;
A
#
# COMPACT_ATOMS: atom_id res chain seq x y z
N MET A 1 -11.75 9.21 21.46
CA MET A 1 -10.28 9.10 21.45
C MET A 1 -9.67 10.39 20.92
N ASN A 2 -8.35 10.56 20.99
CA ASN A 2 -7.65 11.64 20.29
C ASN A 2 -6.88 11.09 19.07
N THR A 3 -6.36 11.98 18.22
CA THR A 3 -5.68 11.59 16.96
C THR A 3 -4.45 10.71 17.20
N GLU A 4 -3.65 11.00 18.24
CA GLU A 4 -2.46 10.21 18.59
C GLU A 4 -2.84 8.78 19.01
N GLN A 5 -3.87 8.65 19.84
CA GLN A 5 -4.34 7.33 20.27
C GLN A 5 -4.88 6.52 19.08
N ILE A 6 -5.58 7.16 18.14
CA ILE A 6 -6.08 6.50 16.91
C ILE A 6 -4.90 6.06 16.04
N PHE A 7 -3.93 6.94 15.81
CA PHE A 7 -2.75 6.59 15.01
C PHE A 7 -1.94 5.45 15.65
N ASN A 8 -1.75 5.46 16.97
CA ASN A 8 -1.08 4.39 17.69
C ASN A 8 -1.81 3.04 17.61
N LEU A 9 -3.14 3.01 17.45
CA LEU A 9 -3.85 1.77 17.19
C LEU A 9 -3.46 1.16 15.83
N ALA A 10 -3.30 2.00 14.80
CA ALA A 10 -2.88 1.55 13.49
C ALA A 10 -1.42 1.04 13.49
N LEU A 11 -0.52 1.75 14.17
CA LEU A 11 0.86 1.26 14.38
C LEU A 11 0.87 -0.10 15.07
N LYS A 12 0.11 -0.25 16.16
CA LYS A 12 0.01 -1.51 16.89
C LYS A 12 -0.59 -2.63 16.04
N ALA A 13 -1.60 -2.33 15.21
CA ALA A 13 -2.19 -3.31 14.31
C ALA A 13 -1.14 -3.85 13.32
N ALA A 14 -0.29 -2.96 12.79
CA ALA A 14 0.83 -3.31 11.90
C ALA A 14 2.09 -3.81 12.64
N GLY A 15 2.04 -4.02 13.96
CA GLY A 15 3.20 -4.48 14.74
C GLY A 15 4.36 -3.48 14.82
N LEU A 16 4.12 -2.19 14.57
CA LEU A 16 5.15 -1.15 14.57
C LEU A 16 5.31 -0.47 15.93
N GLU A 17 6.56 -0.29 16.36
CA GLU A 17 6.91 0.49 17.55
C GLU A 17 7.14 1.98 17.23
N GLU A 18 7.56 2.28 16.01
CA GLU A 18 7.87 3.63 15.54
C GLU A 18 7.00 4.02 14.33
N ALA A 19 6.69 5.31 14.23
CA ALA A 19 5.90 5.83 13.12
C ALA A 19 6.75 5.88 11.84
N PRO A 20 6.30 5.26 10.73
CA PRO A 20 6.96 5.43 9.44
C PRO A 20 6.77 6.87 8.95
N ALA A 21 7.77 7.38 8.22
CA ALA A 21 7.82 8.80 7.86
C ALA A 21 6.63 9.28 7.01
N ASP A 22 6.00 8.36 6.29
CA ASP A 22 4.85 8.61 5.43
C ASP A 22 3.49 8.59 6.15
N SER A 23 3.48 8.46 7.49
CA SER A 23 2.26 8.31 8.26
C SER A 23 2.32 9.13 9.55
N GLY A 24 1.17 9.65 9.99
CA GLY A 24 1.08 10.41 11.23
C GLY A 24 -0.07 11.40 11.28
N VAL A 25 -0.13 12.14 12.39
CA VAL A 25 -1.16 13.16 12.63
C VAL A 25 -0.81 14.45 11.90
N ILE A 26 -1.67 14.86 10.97
CA ILE A 26 -1.52 16.11 10.20
C ILE A 26 -2.18 17.28 10.95
N VAL A 27 -3.38 17.05 11.50
CA VAL A 27 -4.13 18.01 12.32
C VAL A 27 -4.64 17.29 13.55
N SER A 28 -4.18 17.72 14.73
CA SER A 28 -4.57 17.10 15.99
C SER A 28 -6.03 17.35 16.34
N GLY A 29 -6.62 16.40 17.06
CA GLY A 29 -8.03 16.45 17.48
C GLY A 29 -8.29 15.65 18.75
N GLN A 30 -9.41 15.96 19.41
CA GLN A 30 -9.85 15.35 20.66
C GLN A 30 -11.31 14.90 20.54
N ASN A 31 -11.75 14.02 21.44
CA ASN A 31 -13.15 13.55 21.53
C ASN A 31 -13.70 12.89 20.26
N ILE A 32 -12.84 12.28 19.44
CA ILE A 32 -13.19 11.61 18.19
C ILE A 32 -13.95 10.32 18.48
N LYS A 33 -15.09 10.13 17.81
CA LYS A 33 -15.90 8.90 17.82
C LYS A 33 -16.26 8.43 16.42
N LYS A 34 -16.51 9.35 15.49
CA LYS A 34 -16.92 9.07 14.12
C LYS A 34 -15.87 9.53 13.10
N ILE A 35 -15.37 8.59 12.31
CA ILE A 35 -14.23 8.77 11.41
C ILE A 35 -14.66 8.49 9.97
N ALA A 36 -14.20 9.31 9.03
CA ALA A 36 -14.23 8.99 7.61
C ALA A 36 -12.83 8.56 7.16
N PHE A 37 -12.68 7.35 6.63
CA PHE A 37 -11.41 6.81 6.14
C PHE A 37 -11.52 6.58 4.64
N GLY A 38 -10.68 7.27 3.86
CA GLY A 38 -10.59 7.06 2.41
C GLY A 38 -9.16 6.91 1.91
N ILE A 39 -9.02 6.47 0.65
CA ILE A 39 -7.70 6.33 0.02
C ILE A 39 -7.12 7.71 -0.28
N ASP A 40 -7.89 8.54 -0.98
CA ASP A 40 -7.55 9.93 -1.28
C ASP A 40 -8.48 10.88 -0.53
N ILE A 41 -7.93 11.67 0.41
CA ILE A 41 -8.69 12.74 1.09
C ILE A 41 -8.04 14.09 0.79
N ASP A 42 -8.62 14.85 -0.13
CA ASP A 42 -8.26 16.24 -0.38
C ASP A 42 -9.37 17.17 0.17
N THR A 43 -9.33 18.43 -0.21
CA THR A 43 -10.17 19.53 0.23
C THR A 43 -11.65 19.21 0.11
N ALA A 44 -12.07 18.56 -0.99
CA ALA A 44 -13.47 18.22 -1.23
C ALA A 44 -13.98 17.17 -0.25
N GLU A 45 -13.20 16.12 -0.01
CA GLU A 45 -13.54 15.06 0.95
C GLU A 45 -13.56 15.59 2.38
N ILE A 46 -12.62 16.48 2.74
CA ILE A 46 -12.61 17.16 4.04
C ILE A 46 -13.89 18.00 4.23
N MET A 47 -14.28 18.77 3.21
CA MET A 47 -15.51 19.57 3.24
C MET A 47 -16.74 18.68 3.39
N LEU A 48 -16.81 17.58 2.62
CA LEU A 48 -17.88 16.61 2.69
C LEU A 48 -17.95 15.97 4.09
N ALA A 49 -16.82 15.52 4.63
CA ALA A 49 -16.75 14.92 5.96
C ALA A 49 -17.21 15.91 7.05
N LYS A 50 -16.83 17.19 6.93
CA LYS A 50 -17.32 18.24 7.83
C LYS A 50 -18.83 18.40 7.75
N GLN A 51 -19.38 18.43 6.55
CA GLN A 51 -20.83 18.58 6.33
C GLN A 51 -21.63 17.38 6.85
N LEU A 52 -21.07 16.17 6.76
CA LEU A 52 -21.69 14.94 7.26
C LEU A 52 -21.48 14.71 8.77
N GLY A 53 -20.79 15.62 9.45
CA GLY A 53 -20.63 15.58 10.91
C GLY A 53 -19.61 14.55 11.39
N PHE A 54 -18.58 14.24 10.59
CA PHE A 54 -17.45 13.44 11.05
C PHE A 54 -16.55 14.23 12.03
N ASP A 55 -15.97 13.53 13.00
CA ASP A 55 -15.05 14.12 13.98
C ASP A 55 -13.60 14.12 13.50
N CYS A 56 -13.25 13.27 12.53
CA CYS A 56 -11.91 13.11 11.99
C CYS A 56 -11.99 12.53 10.57
N VAL A 57 -11.02 12.90 9.73
CA VAL A 57 -10.73 12.22 8.48
C VAL A 57 -9.41 11.47 8.57
N ILE A 58 -9.32 10.33 7.89
CA ILE A 58 -8.08 9.57 7.70
C ILE A 58 -7.88 9.36 6.19
N THR A 59 -6.69 9.71 5.72
CA THR A 59 -6.23 9.42 4.36
C THR A 59 -5.27 8.25 4.36
N HIS A 60 -5.32 7.43 3.32
CA HIS A 60 -4.27 6.48 3.05
C HIS A 60 -3.08 7.19 2.41
N HIS A 61 -3.28 7.85 1.26
CA HIS A 61 -2.22 8.58 0.59
C HIS A 61 -1.83 9.84 1.37
N PRO A 62 -0.54 10.03 1.68
CA PRO A 62 -0.13 11.05 2.62
C PRO A 62 -0.21 12.47 2.07
N HIS A 63 -0.29 13.41 3.02
CA HIS A 63 -0.22 14.86 2.80
C HIS A 63 0.84 15.49 3.72
N SER A 64 1.13 16.77 3.49
CA SER A 64 2.09 17.55 4.28
C SER A 64 3.47 16.86 4.36
N VAL A 65 4.15 16.94 5.51
CA VAL A 65 5.47 16.36 5.74
C VAL A 65 5.54 14.88 5.38
N HIS A 66 4.48 14.13 5.64
CA HIS A 66 4.41 12.69 5.34
C HIS A 66 4.50 12.38 3.84
N LYS A 67 3.97 13.29 3.00
CA LYS A 67 4.10 13.17 1.55
C LYS A 67 5.52 13.48 1.09
N VAL A 68 6.12 14.54 1.64
CA VAL A 68 7.49 14.95 1.31
C VAL A 68 8.48 13.85 1.67
N ASP A 69 8.29 13.23 2.82
CA ASP A 69 9.18 12.20 3.37
C ASP A 69 8.84 10.76 2.93
N LEU A 70 7.89 10.58 2.00
CA LEU A 70 7.50 9.26 1.47
C LEU A 70 8.71 8.44 0.99
N TYR A 71 9.72 9.08 0.40
CA TYR A 71 10.90 8.38 -0.09
C TYR A 71 11.68 7.67 1.05
N LYS A 72 11.56 8.12 2.30
CA LYS A 72 12.30 7.54 3.44
C LYS A 72 11.84 6.11 3.74
N VAL A 73 10.54 5.81 3.59
CA VAL A 73 10.00 4.47 3.84
C VAL A 73 10.36 3.45 2.76
N MET A 74 10.93 3.91 1.63
CA MET A 74 11.37 3.01 0.56
C MET A 74 12.47 2.05 1.02
N ASP A 75 13.20 2.34 2.11
CA ASP A 75 14.23 1.45 2.65
C ASP A 75 13.67 0.06 3.05
N ASN A 76 12.36 -0.06 3.36
CA ASN A 76 11.69 -1.34 3.53
C ASN A 76 11.90 -2.30 2.33
N GLN A 77 11.99 -1.75 1.11
CA GLN A 77 12.20 -2.55 -0.10
C GLN A 77 13.58 -3.24 -0.11
N ILE A 78 14.56 -2.73 0.64
CA ILE A 78 15.86 -3.38 0.80
C ILE A 78 15.69 -4.69 1.56
N ASP A 79 14.98 -4.66 2.69
CA ASP A 79 14.75 -5.82 3.54
C ASP A 79 13.92 -6.87 2.81
N ARG A 80 12.88 -6.46 2.08
CA ARG A 80 12.05 -7.34 1.24
C ARG A 80 12.86 -7.98 0.10
N MET A 81 13.77 -7.23 -0.53
CA MET A 81 14.68 -7.79 -1.54
C MET A 81 15.61 -8.84 -0.91
N VAL A 82 16.16 -8.59 0.28
CA VAL A 82 17.01 -9.54 1.00
C VAL A 82 16.26 -10.82 1.35
N GLU A 83 15.04 -10.70 1.85
CA GLU A 83 14.17 -11.85 2.13
C GLU A 83 13.86 -12.68 0.87
N ALA A 84 13.72 -12.02 -0.28
CA ALA A 84 13.56 -12.71 -1.54
C ALA A 84 14.82 -13.43 -2.05
N GLY A 85 16.01 -13.11 -1.51
CA GLY A 85 17.29 -13.70 -1.87
C GLY A 85 18.26 -12.74 -2.59
N VAL A 86 17.93 -11.45 -2.72
CA VAL A 86 18.82 -10.45 -3.33
C VAL A 86 19.93 -10.06 -2.34
N PRO A 87 21.21 -10.03 -2.74
CA PRO A 87 22.27 -9.53 -1.87
C PRO A 87 22.02 -8.08 -1.43
N ILE A 88 22.17 -7.78 -0.13
CA ILE A 88 21.84 -6.47 0.46
C ILE A 88 22.54 -5.29 -0.24
N ASN A 89 23.80 -5.47 -0.64
CA ASN A 89 24.57 -4.45 -1.35
C ASN A 89 24.03 -4.17 -2.77
N LYS A 90 23.41 -5.17 -3.41
CA LYS A 90 22.72 -5.00 -4.70
C LYS A 90 21.37 -4.32 -4.47
N ALA A 91 20.60 -4.78 -3.49
CA ALA A 91 19.32 -4.20 -3.10
C ALA A 91 19.42 -2.69 -2.83
N GLN A 92 20.40 -2.28 -2.00
CA GLN A 92 20.67 -0.87 -1.72
C GLN A 92 20.96 -0.05 -3.00
N LYS A 93 21.79 -0.59 -3.91
CA LYS A 93 22.22 0.13 -5.12
C LYS A 93 21.10 0.30 -6.14
N VAL A 94 20.29 -0.74 -6.37
CA VAL A 94 19.21 -0.67 -7.36
C VAL A 94 18.06 0.22 -6.89
N LEU A 95 17.86 0.36 -5.58
CA LEU A 95 16.83 1.24 -5.02
C LEU A 95 17.24 2.71 -5.02
N ALA A 96 18.54 3.01 -4.86
CA ALA A 96 19.03 4.38 -4.63
C ALA A 96 18.54 5.39 -5.67
N GLU A 97 18.68 5.08 -6.97
CA GLU A 97 18.23 5.98 -8.05
C GLU A 97 16.72 6.24 -7.99
N ARG A 98 15.94 5.18 -7.72
CA ARG A 98 14.49 5.31 -7.60
C ARG A 98 14.10 6.16 -6.40
N LYS A 99 14.76 5.98 -5.26
CA LYS A 99 14.52 6.75 -4.04
C LYS A 99 14.78 8.25 -4.26
N GLU A 100 15.88 8.60 -4.91
CA GLU A 100 16.16 10.00 -5.27
C GLU A 100 15.15 10.58 -6.27
N GLN A 101 14.65 9.77 -7.21
CA GLN A 101 13.60 10.21 -8.13
C GLN A 101 12.31 10.54 -7.37
N VAL A 102 11.92 9.69 -6.41
CA VAL A 102 10.71 9.91 -5.60
C VAL A 102 10.86 11.16 -4.74
N ASP A 103 12.00 11.34 -4.07
CA ASP A 103 12.33 12.55 -3.30
C ASP A 103 12.11 13.84 -4.12
N ARG A 104 12.77 13.93 -5.28
CA ARG A 104 12.61 15.09 -6.19
C ARG A 104 11.17 15.28 -6.66
N ASN A 105 10.44 14.20 -6.90
CA ASN A 105 9.06 14.28 -7.35
C ASN A 105 8.10 14.75 -6.24
N MET A 106 8.39 14.46 -4.97
CA MET A 106 7.55 14.90 -3.86
C MET A 106 7.71 16.41 -3.60
N HIS A 107 8.91 16.96 -3.82
CA HIS A 107 9.21 18.38 -3.63
C HIS A 107 8.36 19.33 -4.50
N VAL A 108 7.94 18.89 -5.69
CA VAL A 108 7.19 19.75 -6.63
C VAL A 108 5.68 19.75 -6.35
N THR A 109 5.21 18.95 -5.39
CA THR A 109 3.78 18.83 -5.10
C THR A 109 3.30 19.94 -4.18
N ASN A 110 2.02 20.33 -4.30
CA ASN A 110 1.36 21.15 -3.29
C ASN A 110 0.91 20.28 -2.11
N TYR A 111 1.88 19.81 -1.32
CA TYR A 111 1.65 18.88 -0.21
C TYR A 111 0.80 19.48 0.92
N ASP A 112 0.73 20.80 1.06
CA ASP A 112 0.05 21.47 2.18
C ASP A 112 -1.43 21.79 1.94
N LYS A 113 -1.92 21.69 0.69
CA LYS A 113 -3.30 22.06 0.29
C LYS A 113 -4.37 21.48 1.22
N ALA A 114 -4.41 20.15 1.36
CA ALA A 114 -5.43 19.48 2.17
C ALA A 114 -5.22 19.73 3.68
N ALA A 115 -3.97 19.79 4.14
CA ALA A 115 -3.64 20.06 5.54
C ALA A 115 -4.13 21.46 5.97
N THR A 116 -3.91 22.47 5.14
CA THR A 116 -4.40 23.83 5.41
C THR A 116 -5.93 23.91 5.34
N ALA A 117 -6.59 23.22 4.41
CA ALA A 117 -8.05 23.13 4.39
C ALA A 117 -8.62 22.50 5.67
N ALA A 118 -8.03 21.39 6.14
CA ALA A 118 -8.41 20.74 7.39
C ALA A 118 -8.27 21.67 8.61
N LYS A 119 -7.15 22.41 8.70
CA LYS A 119 -6.92 23.40 9.77
C LYS A 119 -8.00 24.49 9.77
N LEU A 120 -8.30 25.07 8.61
CA LEU A 120 -9.31 26.14 8.49
C LEU A 120 -10.72 25.65 8.89
N LEU A 121 -11.04 24.38 8.63
CA LEU A 121 -12.32 23.76 8.98
C LEU A 121 -12.34 23.18 10.40
N ASN A 122 -11.24 23.28 11.15
CA ASN A 122 -11.03 22.59 12.42
C ASN A 122 -11.42 21.11 12.31
N MET A 123 -10.88 20.43 11.29
CA MET A 123 -11.08 19.00 11.04
C MET A 123 -9.81 18.25 11.41
N PRO A 124 -9.84 17.40 12.45
CA PRO A 124 -8.75 16.45 12.73
C PRO A 124 -8.45 15.56 11.51
N PHE A 125 -7.15 15.37 11.24
CA PHE A 125 -6.69 14.72 10.02
C PHE A 125 -5.45 13.87 10.28
N ILE A 126 -5.49 12.60 9.86
CA ILE A 126 -4.41 11.61 10.04
C ILE A 126 -4.08 10.99 8.67
N ALA A 127 -2.79 10.72 8.41
CA ALA A 127 -2.33 9.87 7.32
C ALA A 127 -1.89 8.50 7.85
N ILE A 128 -2.39 7.42 7.23
CA ILE A 128 -2.03 6.04 7.56
C ILE A 128 -1.73 5.31 6.24
N HIS A 129 -0.45 5.34 5.85
CA HIS A 129 0.04 4.76 4.61
C HIS A 129 0.77 3.43 4.87
N SER A 130 2.08 3.47 5.16
CA SER A 130 2.90 2.28 5.41
C SER A 130 2.30 1.27 6.40
N PRO A 131 1.64 1.65 7.52
CA PRO A 131 1.02 0.66 8.40
C PRO A 131 -0.05 -0.19 7.68
N ALA A 132 -0.85 0.41 6.79
CA ALA A 132 -1.83 -0.32 5.99
C ALA A 132 -1.13 -1.17 4.91
N ASP A 133 -0.09 -0.64 4.26
CA ASP A 133 0.66 -1.36 3.23
C ASP A 133 1.37 -2.61 3.77
N PHE A 134 1.98 -2.52 4.95
CA PHE A 134 2.61 -3.66 5.60
C PHE A 134 1.57 -4.75 5.93
N LEU A 135 0.40 -4.35 6.43
CA LEU A 135 -0.68 -5.28 6.73
C LEU A 135 -1.16 -6.04 5.48
N VAL A 136 -1.34 -5.37 4.34
CA VAL A 136 -1.73 -6.07 3.10
C VAL A 136 -0.59 -6.89 2.51
N GLU A 137 0.66 -6.40 2.55
CA GLU A 137 1.82 -7.14 2.06
C GLU A 137 2.00 -8.47 2.81
N ASP A 138 1.97 -8.43 4.15
CA ASP A 138 2.10 -9.61 5.00
C ASP A 138 0.92 -10.56 4.82
N TYR A 139 -0.31 -10.03 4.83
CA TYR A 139 -1.52 -10.84 4.65
C TYR A 139 -1.48 -11.60 3.32
N LEU A 140 -1.16 -10.92 2.22
CA LEU A 140 -1.15 -11.54 0.90
C LEU A 140 0.02 -12.51 0.73
N GLN A 141 1.20 -12.18 1.25
CA GLN A 141 2.34 -13.09 1.21
C GLN A 141 2.00 -14.38 1.94
N GLN A 142 1.49 -14.30 3.18
CA GLN A 142 1.08 -15.46 3.95
C GLN A 142 -0.05 -16.25 3.25
N TYR A 143 -1.10 -15.55 2.79
CA TYR A 143 -2.23 -16.19 2.12
C TYR A 143 -1.79 -16.96 0.86
N LEU A 144 -0.92 -16.39 0.04
CA LEU A 144 -0.42 -17.04 -1.17
C LEU A 144 0.55 -18.19 -0.85
N ASP A 145 1.43 -18.02 0.14
CA ASP A 145 2.33 -19.09 0.59
C ASP A 145 1.55 -20.30 1.10
N ASP A 146 0.50 -20.09 1.89
CA ASP A 146 -0.37 -21.16 2.38
C ASP A 146 -1.10 -21.89 1.24
N LYS A 147 -1.53 -21.16 0.21
CA LYS A 147 -2.27 -21.72 -0.95
C LYS A 147 -1.35 -22.45 -1.94
N LEU A 148 -0.08 -22.04 -2.01
CA LEU A 148 0.88 -22.48 -3.03
C LEU A 148 1.98 -23.40 -2.50
N GLY A 149 2.20 -23.49 -1.19
CA GLY A 149 3.34 -24.17 -0.56
C GLY A 149 3.55 -25.62 -1.04
N ASP A 150 2.46 -26.36 -1.27
CA ASP A 150 2.49 -27.74 -1.75
C ASP A 150 2.29 -27.88 -3.27
N LYS A 151 2.38 -26.77 -4.04
CA LYS A 151 2.07 -26.69 -5.47
C LYS A 151 3.24 -26.13 -6.29
N PRO A 152 4.36 -26.87 -6.41
CA PRO A 152 5.56 -26.38 -7.11
C PRO A 152 5.35 -26.13 -8.62
N GLN A 153 4.27 -26.66 -9.19
CA GLN A 153 3.89 -26.48 -10.60
C GLN A 153 2.67 -25.56 -10.79
N ALA A 154 2.31 -24.77 -9.76
CA ALA A 154 1.25 -23.79 -9.87
C ALA A 154 1.51 -22.85 -11.07
N LEU A 155 0.42 -22.52 -11.77
CA LEU A 155 0.42 -21.57 -12.87
C LEU A 155 0.14 -20.17 -12.36
N VAL A 156 0.51 -19.17 -13.15
CA VAL A 156 0.13 -17.76 -12.92
C VAL A 156 -1.40 -17.62 -12.79
N LYS A 157 -2.16 -18.44 -13.52
CA LYS A 157 -3.62 -18.54 -13.38
C LYS A 157 -4.07 -18.91 -11.97
N ASP A 158 -3.42 -19.88 -11.33
CA ASP A 158 -3.80 -20.31 -9.98
C ASP A 158 -3.65 -19.15 -8.99
N VAL A 159 -2.58 -18.36 -9.13
CA VAL A 159 -2.34 -17.15 -8.31
C VAL A 159 -3.45 -16.11 -8.51
N LEU A 160 -3.87 -15.87 -9.76
CA LEU A 160 -4.99 -14.98 -10.04
C LEU A 160 -6.30 -15.47 -9.42
N ASP A 161 -6.57 -16.77 -9.54
CA ASP A 161 -7.79 -17.39 -9.02
C ASP A 161 -7.83 -17.27 -7.48
N TYR A 162 -6.70 -17.45 -6.78
CA TYR A 162 -6.63 -17.21 -5.33
C TYR A 162 -6.82 -15.74 -4.95
N LEU A 163 -6.21 -14.79 -5.69
CA LEU A 163 -6.45 -13.36 -5.42
C LEU A 163 -7.95 -13.02 -5.54
N LEU A 164 -8.65 -13.62 -6.49
CA LEU A 164 -10.10 -13.43 -6.69
C LEU A 164 -10.98 -14.12 -5.62
N GLU A 165 -10.42 -14.92 -4.71
CA GLU A 165 -11.14 -15.37 -3.51
C GLU A 165 -11.27 -14.25 -2.46
N ILE A 166 -10.38 -13.25 -2.49
CA ILE A 166 -10.35 -12.15 -1.54
C ILE A 166 -11.44 -11.12 -1.92
N PRO A 167 -12.32 -10.71 -0.99
CA PRO A 167 -13.46 -9.85 -1.30
C PRO A 167 -13.10 -8.55 -2.03
N GLU A 168 -12.05 -7.85 -1.61
CA GLU A 168 -11.64 -6.57 -2.19
C GLU A 168 -11.22 -6.72 -3.66
N TYR A 169 -10.50 -7.79 -3.99
CA TYR A 169 -10.10 -8.10 -5.37
C TYR A 169 -11.26 -8.62 -6.22
N LYS A 170 -12.20 -9.33 -5.60
CA LYS A 170 -13.41 -9.82 -6.28
C LYS A 170 -14.39 -8.70 -6.60
N ASN A 171 -14.53 -7.72 -5.71
CA ASN A 171 -15.56 -6.69 -5.77
C ASN A 171 -15.09 -5.40 -6.44
N THR A 172 -13.79 -5.26 -6.75
CA THR A 172 -13.26 -4.10 -7.47
C THR A 172 -13.64 -4.12 -8.96
N CYS A 173 -13.77 -2.94 -9.56
CA CYS A 173 -13.96 -2.79 -11.00
C CYS A 173 -12.72 -3.19 -11.83
N ALA A 174 -11.51 -3.09 -11.26
CA ALA A 174 -10.27 -3.23 -12.02
C ALA A 174 -9.80 -4.69 -12.13
N GLY A 175 -9.95 -5.45 -11.04
CA GLY A 175 -9.55 -6.84 -10.85
C GLY A 175 -8.03 -7.08 -11.01
N PRO A 176 -7.50 -8.19 -10.44
CA PRO A 176 -6.14 -8.65 -10.73
C PRO A 176 -5.92 -8.99 -12.21
N LYS A 177 -4.75 -8.62 -12.77
CA LYS A 177 -4.39 -8.88 -14.18
C LYS A 177 -2.93 -9.28 -14.35
N VAL A 178 -2.66 -10.27 -15.20
CA VAL A 178 -1.30 -10.55 -15.69
C VAL A 178 -0.87 -9.42 -16.63
N ARG A 179 0.20 -8.69 -16.29
CA ARG A 179 0.76 -7.63 -17.16
C ARG A 179 2.05 -8.05 -17.85
N VAL A 180 2.77 -8.99 -17.25
CA VAL A 180 3.95 -9.63 -17.83
C VAL A 180 3.83 -11.14 -17.61
N GLY A 181 4.16 -11.91 -18.64
CA GLY A 181 3.95 -13.37 -18.67
C GLY A 181 2.60 -13.76 -19.25
N LEU A 182 2.25 -15.03 -19.09
CA LEU A 182 0.98 -15.62 -19.52
C LEU A 182 0.36 -16.38 -18.36
N GLU A 183 -0.97 -16.44 -18.30
CA GLU A 183 -1.71 -17.23 -17.30
C GLU A 183 -1.28 -18.71 -17.26
N LYS A 184 -0.87 -19.27 -18.40
CA LYS A 184 -0.37 -20.65 -18.54
C LYS A 184 1.11 -20.85 -18.17
N SER A 185 1.80 -19.80 -17.75
CA SER A 185 3.20 -19.91 -17.31
C SER A 185 3.24 -20.48 -15.90
N TYR A 186 4.30 -21.19 -15.55
CA TYR A 186 4.55 -21.53 -14.14
C TYR A 186 4.77 -20.27 -13.32
N ALA A 187 4.16 -20.21 -12.14
CA ALA A 187 4.27 -19.08 -11.24
C ALA A 187 5.67 -18.98 -10.61
N GLY A 188 6.33 -20.12 -10.37
CA GLY A 188 7.58 -20.18 -9.61
C GLY A 188 7.39 -19.66 -8.18
N LYS A 189 8.45 -19.13 -7.56
CA LYS A 189 8.33 -18.42 -6.29
C LYS A 189 7.49 -17.15 -6.50
N VAL A 190 6.36 -17.06 -5.80
CA VAL A 190 5.52 -15.86 -5.77
C VAL A 190 6.00 -14.95 -4.65
N PHE A 191 6.11 -13.66 -4.93
CA PHE A 191 6.56 -12.68 -3.94
C PHE A 191 5.74 -11.40 -4.04
N VAL A 192 5.21 -10.94 -2.91
CA VAL A 192 4.36 -9.76 -2.81
C VAL A 192 5.24 -8.54 -2.50
N ILE A 193 5.10 -7.49 -3.32
CA ILE A 193 5.78 -6.20 -3.14
C ILE A 193 4.76 -5.06 -3.29
N MET A 194 4.24 -4.63 -2.15
CA MET A 194 3.17 -3.64 -2.03
C MET A 194 3.53 -2.50 -1.08
N ALA A 195 4.48 -2.71 -0.17
CA ALA A 195 4.89 -1.71 0.80
C ALA A 195 6.23 -1.03 0.47
N GLY A 196 6.53 0.04 1.20
CA GLY A 196 7.72 0.87 1.00
C GLY A 196 7.45 2.09 0.13
N GLY A 197 6.30 2.74 0.33
CA GLY A 197 5.97 4.06 -0.21
C GLY A 197 5.48 4.08 -1.67
N THR A 198 6.19 3.44 -2.60
CA THR A 198 5.76 3.31 -4.01
C THR A 198 6.58 2.24 -4.74
N GLY A 199 6.25 1.92 -5.99
CA GLY A 199 6.97 0.92 -6.78
C GLY A 199 8.47 1.24 -6.99
N GLY A 200 9.31 0.22 -6.80
CA GLY A 200 10.78 0.27 -6.92
C GLY A 200 11.32 0.39 -8.36
N GLY A 201 10.48 0.25 -9.37
CA GLY A 201 10.87 0.39 -10.78
C GLY A 201 11.56 -0.85 -11.37
N LYS A 202 12.05 -0.70 -12.60
CA LYS A 202 12.55 -1.81 -13.43
C LYS A 202 13.75 -2.54 -12.82
N ASP A 203 14.68 -1.82 -12.18
CA ASP A 203 15.93 -2.41 -11.68
C ASP A 203 15.72 -3.19 -10.38
N VAL A 204 14.82 -2.71 -9.51
CA VAL A 204 14.37 -3.45 -8.32
C VAL A 204 13.65 -4.74 -8.75
N MET A 205 12.69 -4.66 -9.67
CA MET A 205 11.97 -5.85 -10.15
C MET A 205 12.91 -6.86 -10.83
N LYS A 206 13.85 -6.39 -11.64
CA LYS A 206 14.90 -7.24 -12.23
C LYS A 206 15.73 -7.95 -11.17
N ALA A 207 16.10 -7.28 -10.08
CA ALA A 207 16.86 -7.88 -9.00
C ALA A 207 16.11 -9.05 -8.34
N TYR A 208 14.80 -8.92 -8.12
CA TYR A 208 13.96 -10.03 -7.63
C TYR A 208 13.97 -11.23 -8.57
N PHE A 209 13.77 -11.00 -9.87
CA PHE A 209 13.76 -12.08 -10.87
C PHE A 209 15.11 -12.80 -10.96
N GLU A 210 16.21 -12.04 -10.94
CA GLU A 210 17.58 -12.62 -10.93
C GLU A 210 17.90 -13.39 -9.64
N ALA A 211 17.19 -13.13 -8.55
CA ALA A 211 17.27 -13.89 -7.30
C ALA A 211 16.38 -15.15 -7.29
N GLY A 212 15.67 -15.45 -8.39
CA GLY A 212 14.85 -16.66 -8.53
C GLY A 212 13.38 -16.50 -8.16
N VAL A 213 12.89 -15.27 -7.96
CA VAL A 213 11.45 -15.02 -7.91
C VAL A 213 10.85 -15.26 -9.30
N GLY A 214 9.77 -16.04 -9.38
CA GLY A 214 9.09 -16.36 -10.64
C GLY A 214 7.96 -15.39 -10.97
N THR A 215 7.24 -14.91 -9.95
CA THR A 215 6.09 -14.00 -10.12
C THR A 215 6.09 -12.94 -9.04
N LEU A 216 6.02 -11.67 -9.45
CA LEU A 216 5.81 -10.54 -8.56
C LEU A 216 4.33 -10.15 -8.53
N ILE A 217 3.81 -9.94 -7.33
CA ILE A 217 2.47 -9.37 -7.11
C ILE A 217 2.64 -7.91 -6.68
N VAL A 218 2.06 -6.99 -7.46
CA VAL A 218 2.16 -5.54 -7.23
C VAL A 218 0.79 -4.91 -7.27
N MET A 219 0.64 -3.75 -6.64
CA MET A 219 -0.59 -2.94 -6.72
C MET A 219 -0.76 -2.28 -8.10
N HIS A 220 0.34 -1.77 -8.66
CA HIS A 220 0.42 -1.09 -9.94
C HIS A 220 1.83 -1.18 -10.53
N VAL A 221 1.98 -0.95 -11.83
CA VAL A 221 3.28 -0.89 -12.50
C VAL A 221 3.20 0.06 -13.71
N PRO A 222 4.16 1.00 -13.87
CA PRO A 222 4.22 1.87 -15.05
C PRO A 222 4.52 1.11 -16.35
N ASP A 223 4.06 1.64 -17.49
CA ASP A 223 4.22 1.01 -18.81
C ASP A 223 5.69 0.84 -19.23
N ASP A 224 6.57 1.78 -18.88
CA ASP A 224 8.01 1.69 -19.16
C ASP A 224 8.65 0.52 -18.39
N VAL A 225 8.20 0.26 -17.15
CA VAL A 225 8.63 -0.89 -16.37
C VAL A 225 8.09 -2.19 -16.98
N VAL A 226 6.81 -2.24 -17.37
CA VAL A 226 6.24 -3.41 -18.07
C VAL A 226 7.03 -3.76 -19.32
N LYS A 227 7.37 -2.75 -20.13
CA LYS A 227 8.18 -2.94 -21.35
C LYS A 227 9.56 -3.50 -21.00
N ALA A 228 10.24 -2.90 -20.03
CA ALA A 228 11.59 -3.33 -19.63
C ALA A 228 11.61 -4.79 -19.12
N ILE A 229 10.59 -5.22 -18.36
CA ILE A 229 10.54 -6.61 -17.87
C ILE A 229 10.15 -7.59 -18.98
N LYS A 230 9.25 -7.22 -19.91
CA LYS A 230 8.94 -8.04 -21.09
C LYS A 230 10.17 -8.31 -21.96
N GLU A 231 11.02 -7.30 -22.16
CA GLU A 231 12.26 -7.44 -22.93
C GLU A 231 13.26 -8.38 -22.24
N GLN A 232 13.25 -8.43 -20.91
CA GLN A 232 14.11 -9.35 -20.15
C GLN A 232 13.63 -10.81 -20.24
N ASN A 233 12.30 -11.03 -20.30
CA ASN A 233 11.67 -12.35 -20.42
C ASN A 233 12.10 -13.35 -19.32
N ILE A 234 12.21 -12.88 -18.07
CA ILE A 234 12.71 -13.68 -16.93
C ILE A 234 11.59 -14.14 -15.99
N GLY A 235 10.52 -13.35 -15.82
CA GLY A 235 9.46 -13.65 -14.86
C GLY A 235 8.11 -13.01 -15.19
N ASN A 236 7.16 -13.20 -14.27
CA ASN A 236 5.78 -12.74 -14.42
C ASN A 236 5.47 -11.57 -13.48
N ILE A 237 4.50 -10.74 -13.87
CA ILE A 237 3.95 -9.68 -13.02
C ILE A 237 2.44 -9.76 -13.05
N ILE A 238 1.84 -9.95 -11.87
CA ILE A 238 0.42 -9.75 -11.64
C ILE A 238 0.24 -8.38 -10.99
N VAL A 239 -0.56 -7.53 -11.64
CA VAL A 239 -1.06 -6.30 -11.03
C VAL A 239 -2.38 -6.62 -10.35
N ALA A 240 -2.39 -6.67 -9.03
CA ALA A 240 -3.56 -7.02 -8.23
C ALA A 240 -4.63 -5.90 -8.22
N GLY A 241 -4.19 -4.65 -8.43
CA GLY A 241 -5.02 -3.46 -8.51
C GLY A 241 -4.89 -2.58 -7.26
N HIS A 242 -4.66 -1.29 -7.49
CA HIS A 242 -4.34 -0.30 -6.44
C HIS A 242 -5.43 -0.23 -5.37
N MET A 243 -6.64 0.23 -5.74
CA MET A 243 -7.73 0.43 -4.79
C MET A 243 -8.07 -0.81 -3.96
N ALA A 244 -8.04 -2.00 -4.58
CA ALA A 244 -8.34 -3.25 -3.88
C ALA A 244 -7.23 -3.63 -2.88
N SER A 245 -5.97 -3.44 -3.25
CA SER A 245 -4.84 -3.74 -2.38
C SER A 245 -4.82 -2.80 -1.17
N ASP A 246 -4.94 -1.49 -1.38
CA ASP A 246 -5.01 -0.51 -0.28
C ASP A 246 -6.20 -0.79 0.64
N SER A 247 -7.34 -1.15 0.05
CA SER A 247 -8.55 -1.45 0.82
C SER A 247 -8.37 -2.61 1.79
N ILE A 248 -7.61 -3.65 1.43
CA ILE A 248 -7.32 -4.77 2.34
C ILE A 248 -6.58 -4.26 3.59
N GLY A 249 -5.49 -3.50 3.38
CA GLY A 249 -4.70 -2.92 4.47
C GLY A 249 -5.52 -1.95 5.32
N ILE A 250 -6.29 -1.07 4.67
CA ILE A 250 -7.19 -0.13 5.32
C ILE A 250 -8.26 -0.86 6.14
N ASN A 251 -8.88 -1.93 5.62
CA ASN A 251 -9.89 -2.69 6.32
C ASN A 251 -9.33 -3.40 7.57
N LEU A 252 -8.08 -3.86 7.52
CA LEU A 252 -7.38 -4.41 8.69
C LEU A 252 -7.14 -3.34 9.75
N VAL A 253 -6.77 -2.11 9.36
CA VAL A 253 -6.69 -0.97 10.30
C VAL A 253 -8.07 -0.61 10.86
N ILE A 254 -9.10 -0.51 10.01
CA ILE A 254 -10.47 -0.18 10.43
C ILE A 254 -10.97 -1.17 11.47
N LYS A 255 -10.74 -2.48 11.26
CA LYS A 255 -11.10 -3.51 12.23
C LYS A 255 -10.52 -3.22 13.62
N ALA A 256 -9.24 -2.85 13.71
CA ALA A 256 -8.60 -2.51 14.98
C ALA A 256 -9.17 -1.23 15.63
N LEU A 257 -9.65 -0.27 14.82
CA LEU A 257 -10.33 0.94 15.30
C LEU A 257 -11.75 0.64 15.81
N GLU A 258 -12.51 -0.18 15.07
CA GLU A 258 -13.87 -0.61 15.43
C GLU A 258 -13.88 -1.43 16.72
N GLU A 259 -12.86 -2.26 16.96
CA GLU A 259 -12.63 -2.96 18.24
C GLU A 259 -12.47 -2.02 19.45
N LYS A 260 -12.21 -0.72 19.21
CA LYS A 260 -12.18 0.35 20.22
C LYS A 260 -13.43 1.22 20.23
N ASN A 261 -14.52 0.75 19.61
CA ASN A 261 -15.82 1.42 19.51
C ASN A 261 -15.77 2.76 18.76
N LEU A 262 -14.88 2.89 17.78
CA LEU A 262 -14.92 3.99 16.81
C LEU A 262 -15.88 3.62 15.67
N GLU A 263 -16.75 4.54 15.29
CA GLU A 263 -17.57 4.42 14.08
C GLU A 263 -16.71 4.85 12.89
N VAL A 264 -16.38 3.93 11.98
CA VAL A 264 -15.57 4.24 10.81
C VAL A 264 -16.38 4.04 9.53
N VAL A 265 -16.52 5.12 8.77
CA VAL A 265 -17.15 5.09 7.45
C VAL A 265 -16.07 5.06 6.38
N ARG A 266 -16.17 4.07 5.50
CA ARG A 266 -15.31 3.90 4.33
C ARG A 266 -15.76 4.88 3.25
N MET A 267 -14.82 5.58 2.64
CA MET A 267 -15.10 6.50 1.53
C MET A 267 -13.92 6.56 0.56
N SER A 268 -14.04 7.40 -0.47
CA SER A 268 -12.96 7.68 -1.43
C SER A 268 -12.21 6.42 -1.91
N GLY A 269 -12.98 5.45 -2.41
CA GLY A 269 -12.45 4.26 -3.06
C GLY A 269 -12.09 3.08 -2.17
N VAL A 270 -12.25 3.19 -0.85
CA VAL A 270 -12.14 2.02 0.05
C VAL A 270 -13.27 1.04 -0.26
N ILE A 271 -12.90 -0.21 -0.55
CA ILE A 271 -13.82 -1.29 -0.90
C ILE A 271 -14.20 -2.04 0.38
N GLU A 272 -15.50 -2.26 0.57
CA GLU A 272 -16.01 -3.01 1.72
C GLU A 272 -15.83 -4.51 1.52
N THR A 273 -15.47 -5.20 2.60
CA THR A 273 -15.58 -6.67 2.69
C THR A 273 -17.07 -7.02 2.80
N CYS A 274 -17.67 -7.57 1.76
CA CYS A 274 -19.06 -8.05 1.81
C CYS A 274 -19.28 -9.19 2.81
#